data_AF-A0A412K7R0-F1
#
_entry.id   AF-A0A412K7R0-F1
#
_cell.length_a   1.000
_cell.length_b   1.000
_cell.length_c   1.000
_cell.angle_alpha   90.00
_cell.angle_beta   90.00
_cell.angle_gamma   90.00
#
_symmetry.space_group_name_H-M   'P 1'
#
loop_
_entity.id
_entity.type
_entity.pdbx_description
1 polymer ?
#
loop_
_entity_poly.entity_id
_entity_poly.type
_entity_poly.pdbx_seq_one_letter_code
_entity_poly.pdbx_strand_id
1 'polypeptide(L)'
;MRQTGEGEGTSERGSGNENEAEREIEDLGARLDAAGAGRSGLDHAQRGMSRRSAILRILTIALWLATAVILLAMLLRMLPNSLDGKRYIPIIVALMPWLGFLSAVIAIVALAVRQIGGRAALAIIGVVCVVVQVGWHWGYIEPRQTISENASQAIAQTETDGLPDTSDKYARIMTLNTKQGAADAGKIVETVKAEHVEVLALQEVSWSLLDRLANAGIANYLPYSVTAQQTWHDNGGVNVLYSAAPMEDVKQNLIPVESSSVPAATIDFAGTKVRFGSVHPFSPRPSNQGLWNRSLDSLAQLQHYDSLYVLMGDFNSTWDHVSFRYLLGSRFLDSGEQAGEGLHMTYPAMLPVAEIDHIVHDKGVVVGDLETKHIPGSDHRALLATLEVA
;
A
#
# COMPACT_ATOMS: atom_id res chain seq x y z
N MET A 1 109.95 48.85 46.80
CA MET A 1 108.93 47.78 46.91
C MET A 1 108.57 47.41 45.47
N ARG A 2 109.14 46.34 44.88
CA ARG A 2 108.62 44.94 44.86
C ARG A 2 107.10 44.90 44.62
N GLN A 3 106.51 44.20 43.65
CA GLN A 3 106.92 43.13 42.71
C GLN A 3 105.77 43.05 41.67
N THR A 4 106.01 43.15 40.35
CA THR A 4 105.97 42.06 39.31
C THR A 4 104.66 41.27 39.15
N GLY A 5 104.20 41.11 37.91
CA GLY A 5 103.37 39.97 37.49
C GLY A 5 102.57 40.16 36.20
N GLU A 6 103.14 39.75 35.07
CA GLU A 6 102.49 39.53 33.76
C GLU A 6 101.56 38.29 33.75
N GLY A 7 100.72 38.14 32.73
CA GLY A 7 100.16 36.84 32.33
C GLY A 7 98.92 36.88 31.43
N GLU A 8 99.10 36.49 30.16
CA GLU A 8 98.07 36.16 29.15
C GLU A 8 97.28 34.87 29.50
N GLY A 9 96.15 34.63 28.81
CA GLY A 9 95.75 33.26 28.42
C GLY A 9 94.33 32.77 28.77
N THR A 10 93.58 32.51 27.70
CA THR A 10 92.31 31.77 27.52
C THR A 10 92.09 30.49 28.33
N SER A 11 90.83 30.18 28.72
CA SER A 11 90.05 28.98 28.30
C SER A 11 88.96 28.53 29.31
N GLU A 12 87.81 28.18 28.72
CA GLU A 12 86.63 27.42 29.18
C GLU A 12 86.68 26.63 30.51
N ARG A 13 85.60 26.74 31.30
CA ARG A 13 84.71 25.61 31.68
C ARG A 13 83.68 26.04 32.73
N GLY A 14 82.41 25.98 32.35
CA GLY A 14 81.27 26.18 33.24
C GLY A 14 79.91 26.03 32.56
N SER A 15 79.79 25.18 31.53
CA SER A 15 78.53 24.97 30.76
C SER A 15 77.98 23.54 30.86
N GLY A 16 78.39 22.79 31.88
CA GLY A 16 77.99 21.39 32.07
C GLY A 16 76.62 21.22 32.74
N ASN A 17 76.34 21.97 33.81
CA ASN A 17 75.15 21.73 34.64
C ASN A 17 73.85 22.40 34.15
N GLU A 18 73.91 23.58 33.53
CA GLU A 18 72.71 24.27 33.02
C GLU A 18 72.15 23.59 31.76
N ASN A 19 73.03 23.11 30.88
CA ASN A 19 72.64 22.38 29.66
C ASN A 19 72.05 20.99 29.96
N GLU A 20 72.39 20.37 31.09
CA GLU A 20 71.84 19.08 31.50
C GLU A 20 70.45 19.26 32.13
N ALA A 21 70.28 20.28 32.96
CA ALA A 21 68.98 20.64 33.54
C ALA A 21 67.95 21.11 32.48
N GLU A 22 68.37 21.90 31.49
CA GLU A 22 67.48 22.30 30.38
C GLU A 22 67.04 21.11 29.52
N ARG A 23 67.94 20.16 29.25
CA ARG A 23 67.60 18.92 28.54
C ARG A 23 66.68 18.02 29.34
N GLU A 24 66.85 17.93 30.66
CA GLU A 24 65.92 17.20 31.52
C GLU A 24 64.52 17.84 31.52
N ILE A 25 64.43 19.18 31.50
CA ILE A 25 63.14 19.89 31.45
C ILE A 25 62.47 19.71 30.08
N GLU A 26 63.21 19.77 28.98
CA GLU A 26 62.67 19.48 27.63
C GLU A 26 62.24 18.01 27.50
N ASP A 27 63.01 17.06 28.01
CA ASP A 27 62.61 15.64 28.05
C ASP A 27 61.35 15.43 28.90
N LEU A 28 61.26 16.10 30.06
CA LEU A 28 60.08 16.05 30.91
C LEU A 28 58.85 16.66 30.21
N GLY A 29 59.02 17.78 29.51
CA GLY A 29 57.99 18.42 28.69
C GLY A 29 57.50 17.51 27.57
N ALA A 30 58.43 16.92 26.79
CA ALA A 30 58.10 15.98 25.71
C ALA A 30 57.38 14.73 26.23
N ARG A 31 57.77 14.23 27.41
CA ARG A 31 57.11 13.07 28.07
C ARG A 31 55.73 13.40 28.61
N LEU A 32 55.51 14.63 29.10
CA LEU A 32 54.20 15.12 29.54
C LEU A 32 53.25 15.34 28.36
N ASP A 33 53.74 15.89 27.26
CA ASP A 33 52.95 16.08 26.04
C ASP A 33 52.57 14.75 25.39
N ALA A 34 53.52 13.79 25.34
CA ALA A 34 53.24 12.42 24.90
C ALA A 34 52.20 11.72 25.80
N ALA A 35 52.28 11.92 27.12
CA ALA A 35 51.29 11.39 28.07
C ALA A 35 49.92 12.06 27.93
N GLY A 36 49.86 13.36 27.64
CA GLY A 36 48.65 14.12 27.37
C GLY A 36 47.96 13.71 26.06
N ALA A 37 48.73 13.49 25.00
CA ALA A 37 48.24 12.97 23.72
C ALA A 37 47.73 11.52 23.84
N GLY A 38 48.39 10.68 24.64
CA GLY A 38 47.90 9.33 24.95
C GLY A 38 46.58 9.33 25.73
N ARG A 39 46.43 10.23 26.71
CA ARG A 39 45.17 10.40 27.47
C ARG A 39 44.02 10.93 26.61
N SER A 40 44.25 11.91 25.75
CA SER A 40 43.21 12.46 24.88
C SER A 40 42.72 11.41 23.85
N GLY A 41 43.61 10.58 23.32
CA GLY A 41 43.25 9.45 22.46
C GLY A 41 42.42 8.37 23.17
N LEU A 42 42.77 8.04 24.43
CA LEU A 42 42.02 7.09 25.26
C LEU A 42 40.63 7.63 25.64
N ASP A 43 40.52 8.90 25.98
CA ASP A 43 39.23 9.56 26.27
C ASP A 43 38.34 9.63 25.01
N HIS A 44 38.91 9.93 23.84
CA HIS A 44 38.18 9.89 22.57
C HIS A 44 37.71 8.46 22.23
N ALA A 45 38.54 7.44 22.44
CA ALA A 45 38.18 6.04 22.24
C ALA A 45 37.08 5.59 23.21
N GLN A 46 37.19 5.91 24.50
CA GLN A 46 36.17 5.61 25.51
C GLN A 46 34.84 6.31 25.23
N ARG A 47 34.85 7.59 24.84
CA ARG A 47 33.64 8.31 24.38
C ARG A 47 33.04 7.65 23.15
N GLY A 48 33.86 7.20 22.20
CA GLY A 48 33.43 6.46 21.00
C GLY A 48 32.76 5.11 21.33
N MET A 49 33.33 4.34 22.26
CA MET A 49 32.75 3.07 22.72
C MET A 49 31.45 3.27 23.50
N SER A 50 31.39 4.29 24.37
CA SER A 50 30.19 4.67 25.11
C SER A 50 29.05 5.06 24.16
N ARG A 51 29.35 5.89 23.15
CA ARG A 51 28.38 6.28 22.11
C ARG A 51 27.90 5.09 21.30
N ARG A 52 28.78 4.17 20.89
CA ARG A 52 28.40 2.91 20.19
C ARG A 52 27.51 2.02 21.05
N SER A 53 27.82 1.86 22.34
CA SER A 53 27.00 1.10 23.28
C SER A 53 25.61 1.72 23.49
N ALA A 54 25.53 3.06 23.57
CA ALA A 54 24.26 3.77 23.66
C ALA A 54 23.41 3.60 22.39
N ILE A 55 24.02 3.74 21.20
CA ILE A 55 23.33 3.54 19.92
C ILE A 55 22.78 2.11 19.81
N LEU A 56 23.55 1.09 20.18
CA LEU A 56 23.10 -0.31 20.14
C LEU A 56 21.95 -0.59 21.12
N ARG A 57 21.95 0.06 22.29
CA ARG A 57 20.82 -0.02 23.24
C ARG A 57 19.57 0.62 22.66
N ILE A 58 19.69 1.81 22.09
CA ILE A 58 18.57 2.51 21.43
C ILE A 58 18.02 1.66 20.28
N LEU A 59 18.88 1.12 19.43
CA LEU A 59 18.49 0.23 18.33
C LEU A 59 17.75 -1.01 18.85
N THR A 60 18.28 -1.66 19.89
CA THR A 60 17.63 -2.83 20.50
C THR A 60 16.23 -2.50 20.99
N ILE A 61 16.06 -1.39 21.72
CA ILE A 61 14.75 -0.94 22.22
C ILE A 61 13.81 -0.64 21.06
N ALA A 62 14.28 0.05 20.02
CA ALA A 62 13.49 0.39 18.85
C ALA A 62 12.99 -0.85 18.10
N LEU A 63 13.84 -1.87 17.92
CA LEU A 63 13.45 -3.12 17.26
C LEU A 63 12.39 -3.87 18.06
N TRP A 64 12.57 -4.00 19.37
CA TRP A 64 11.57 -4.64 20.24
C TRP A 64 10.23 -3.90 20.25
N LEU A 65 10.26 -2.56 20.29
CA LEU A 65 9.05 -1.74 20.20
C LEU A 65 8.35 -1.92 18.85
N ALA A 66 9.11 -1.89 17.75
CA ALA A 66 8.56 -2.12 16.40
C ALA A 66 7.91 -3.51 16.29
N THR A 67 8.58 -4.57 16.78
CA THR A 67 8.02 -5.92 16.83
C THR A 67 6.74 -5.97 17.66
N ALA A 68 6.67 -5.31 18.82
CA ALA A 68 5.46 -5.25 19.64
C ALA A 68 4.30 -4.57 18.91
N VAL A 69 4.57 -3.48 18.18
CA VAL A 69 3.57 -2.79 17.35
C VAL A 69 3.06 -3.68 16.22
N ILE A 70 3.96 -4.42 15.55
CA ILE A 70 3.58 -5.37 14.49
C ILE A 70 2.66 -6.46 15.05
N LEU A 71 3.04 -7.08 16.17
CA LEU A 71 2.21 -8.10 16.82
C LEU A 71 0.84 -7.55 17.22
N LEU A 72 0.80 -6.33 17.78
CA LEU A 72 -0.47 -5.67 18.10
C LEU A 72 -1.31 -5.45 16.84
N ALA A 73 -0.71 -4.95 15.74
CA ALA A 73 -1.41 -4.73 14.48
C ALA A 73 -1.97 -6.03 13.87
N MET A 74 -1.19 -7.12 13.94
CA MET A 74 -1.65 -8.46 13.54
C MET A 74 -2.82 -8.95 14.40
N LEU A 75 -2.84 -8.66 15.70
CA LEU A 75 -3.99 -8.94 16.58
C LEU A 75 -5.19 -8.05 16.26
N LEU A 76 -4.98 -6.77 15.95
CA LEU A 76 -6.05 -5.84 15.56
C LEU A 76 -6.75 -6.30 14.27
N ARG A 77 -6.01 -6.88 13.33
CA ARG A 77 -6.56 -7.51 12.12
C ARG A 77 -7.53 -8.67 12.41
N MET A 78 -7.38 -9.31 13.57
CA MET A 78 -8.23 -10.43 14.01
C MET A 78 -9.45 -10.00 14.83
N LEU A 79 -9.68 -8.69 15.00
CA LEU A 79 -10.86 -8.21 15.71
C LEU A 79 -12.14 -8.68 15.01
N PRO A 80 -13.25 -8.82 15.74
CA PRO A 80 -14.55 -9.05 15.13
C PRO A 80 -15.00 -7.82 14.32
N ASN A 81 -15.81 -8.06 13.29
CA ASN A 81 -16.39 -7.07 12.39
C ASN A 81 -17.08 -5.88 13.08
N SER A 82 -17.58 -6.05 14.31
CA SER A 82 -18.22 -4.96 15.07
C SER A 82 -17.23 -3.96 15.70
N LEU A 83 -15.93 -4.25 15.68
CA LEU A 83 -14.89 -3.50 16.38
C LEU A 83 -13.82 -2.90 15.49
N ASP A 84 -13.65 -3.38 14.26
CA ASP A 84 -12.58 -2.92 13.38
C ASP A 84 -12.80 -1.51 12.85
N GLY A 85 -14.05 -1.06 12.67
CA GLY A 85 -14.40 0.30 12.25
C GLY A 85 -14.19 1.40 13.32
N LYS A 86 -13.46 1.12 14.40
CA LYS A 86 -13.27 2.05 15.53
C LYS A 86 -11.88 2.68 15.53
N ARG A 87 -11.84 3.97 15.87
CA ARG A 87 -10.61 4.77 16.06
C ARG A 87 -9.67 4.69 14.83
N TYR A 88 -8.43 4.26 15.04
CA TYR A 88 -7.38 4.14 14.03
C TYR A 88 -7.17 2.70 13.57
N ILE A 89 -8.01 1.75 13.99
CA ILE A 89 -7.83 0.33 13.69
C ILE A 89 -7.76 0.07 12.18
N PRO A 90 -8.67 0.59 11.34
CA PRO A 90 -8.60 0.32 9.89
C PRO A 90 -7.32 0.90 9.28
N ILE A 91 -6.93 2.11 9.68
CA ILE A 91 -5.72 2.76 9.17
C ILE A 91 -4.46 1.95 9.50
N ILE A 92 -4.40 1.37 10.71
CA ILE A 92 -3.29 0.49 11.09
C ILE A 92 -3.33 -0.81 10.28
N VAL A 93 -4.50 -1.42 10.14
CA VAL A 93 -4.70 -2.71 9.46
C VAL A 93 -4.40 -2.61 7.95
N ALA A 94 -4.73 -1.50 7.31
CA ALA A 94 -4.42 -1.25 5.90
C ALA A 94 -2.90 -1.29 5.58
N LEU A 95 -2.03 -1.11 6.59
CA LEU A 95 -0.57 -1.13 6.42
C LEU A 95 0.05 -2.53 6.59
N MET A 96 -0.75 -3.59 6.71
CA MET A 96 -0.26 -4.94 7.01
C MET A 96 0.81 -5.47 6.05
N PRO A 97 0.71 -5.29 4.72
CA PRO A 97 1.77 -5.70 3.80
C PRO A 97 3.14 -5.08 4.17
N TRP A 98 3.15 -3.80 4.54
CA TRP A 98 4.36 -3.08 4.95
C TRP A 98 4.91 -3.54 6.31
N LEU A 99 4.03 -3.93 7.23
CA LEU A 99 4.45 -4.52 8.52
C LEU A 99 5.07 -5.91 8.33
N GLY A 100 4.62 -6.67 7.34
CA GLY A 100 5.29 -7.91 6.90
C GLY A 100 6.72 -7.64 6.42
N PHE A 101 6.90 -6.65 5.55
CA PHE A 101 8.23 -6.21 5.10
C PHE A 101 9.12 -5.75 6.27
N LEU A 102 8.59 -4.92 7.16
CA LEU A 102 9.32 -4.45 8.35
C LEU A 102 9.74 -5.63 9.25
N SER A 103 8.90 -6.67 9.38
CA SER A 103 9.24 -7.89 10.12
C SER A 103 10.47 -8.61 9.53
N ALA A 104 10.55 -8.68 8.19
CA ALA A 104 11.71 -9.26 7.51
C ALA A 104 12.99 -8.42 7.77
N VAL A 105 12.89 -7.10 7.69
CA VAL A 105 14.01 -6.19 7.99
C VAL A 105 14.49 -6.37 9.44
N ILE A 106 13.58 -6.44 10.41
CA ILE A 106 13.92 -6.67 11.81
C ILE A 106 14.64 -8.01 11.98
N ALA A 107 14.15 -9.08 11.35
CA ALA A 107 14.78 -10.40 11.42
C ALA A 107 16.21 -10.38 10.85
N ILE A 108 16.41 -9.75 9.69
CA ILE A 108 17.73 -9.60 9.05
C ILE A 108 18.69 -8.80 9.95
N VAL A 109 18.25 -7.66 10.48
CA VAL A 109 19.07 -6.81 11.37
C VAL A 109 19.46 -7.56 12.65
N ALA A 110 18.51 -8.30 13.25
CA ALA A 110 18.76 -9.11 14.43
C ALA A 110 19.80 -10.22 14.17
N LEU A 111 19.77 -10.84 12.99
CA LEU A 111 20.78 -11.83 12.60
C LEU A 111 22.15 -11.20 12.31
N ALA A 112 22.18 -10.03 11.67
CA ALA A 112 23.41 -9.34 11.27
C ALA A 112 24.17 -8.69 12.43
N VAL A 113 23.48 -8.13 13.43
CA VAL A 113 24.10 -7.37 14.53
C VAL A 113 24.15 -8.20 15.81
N ARG A 114 25.30 -8.83 16.07
CA ARG A 114 25.51 -9.76 17.20
C ARG A 114 25.31 -9.16 18.59
N GLN A 115 25.45 -7.84 18.71
CA GLN A 115 25.38 -7.09 19.97
C GLN A 115 23.94 -6.70 20.38
N ILE A 116 22.93 -7.02 19.56
CA ILE A 116 21.52 -6.78 19.91
C ILE A 116 21.09 -7.75 21.02
N GLY A 117 20.52 -7.19 22.09
CA GLY A 117 19.95 -7.99 23.19
C GLY A 117 18.71 -8.76 22.72
N GLY A 118 18.69 -10.08 22.97
CA GLY A 118 17.55 -10.94 22.58
C GLY A 118 17.43 -11.19 21.08
N ARG A 119 18.51 -11.01 20.30
CA ARG A 119 18.51 -11.13 18.83
C ARG A 119 17.91 -12.41 18.27
N ALA A 120 18.11 -13.55 18.94
CA ALA A 120 17.56 -14.83 18.49
C ALA A 120 16.02 -14.82 18.56
N ALA A 121 15.46 -14.28 19.65
CA ALA A 121 14.02 -14.12 19.79
C ALA A 121 13.45 -13.12 18.77
N LEU A 122 14.10 -11.97 18.58
CA LEU A 122 13.70 -11.00 17.53
C LEU A 122 13.69 -11.63 16.12
N ALA A 123 14.73 -12.40 15.78
CA ALA A 123 14.82 -13.07 14.49
C ALA A 123 13.71 -14.12 14.33
N ILE A 124 13.48 -14.96 15.36
CA ILE A 124 12.43 -15.99 15.33
C ILE A 124 11.05 -15.33 15.21
N ILE A 125 10.73 -14.34 16.04
CA ILE A 125 9.45 -13.63 16.00
C ILE A 125 9.26 -12.96 14.64
N GLY A 126 10.29 -12.27 14.12
CA GLY A 126 10.25 -11.63 12.82
C GLY A 126 9.98 -12.62 11.69
N VAL A 127 10.67 -13.77 11.66
CA VAL A 127 10.43 -14.84 10.68
C VAL A 127 9.01 -15.39 10.79
N VAL A 128 8.54 -15.67 12.01
CA VAL A 128 7.16 -16.14 12.24
C VAL A 128 6.14 -15.11 11.74
N CYS A 129 6.35 -13.82 12.01
CA CYS A 129 5.48 -12.76 11.50
C CYS A 129 5.47 -12.76 9.97
N VAL A 130 6.63 -12.87 9.30
CA VAL A 130 6.71 -12.97 7.84
C VAL A 130 5.95 -14.19 7.32
N VAL A 131 6.18 -15.37 7.89
CA VAL A 131 5.50 -16.61 7.46
C VAL A 131 3.99 -16.49 7.60
N VAL A 132 3.51 -15.96 8.73
CA VAL A 132 2.08 -15.71 8.94
C VAL A 132 1.54 -14.71 7.93
N GLN A 133 2.28 -13.64 7.62
CA GLN A 133 1.85 -12.64 6.65
C GLN A 133 1.80 -13.17 5.22
N VAL A 134 2.79 -13.98 4.82
CA VAL A 134 2.82 -14.66 3.52
C VAL A 134 1.67 -15.65 3.41
N GLY A 135 1.44 -16.47 4.44
CA GLY A 135 0.30 -17.39 4.45
C GLY A 135 -1.05 -16.68 4.41
N TRP A 136 -1.15 -15.50 5.03
CA TRP A 136 -2.37 -14.68 5.01
C TRP A 136 -2.70 -14.09 3.64
N HIS A 137 -1.67 -13.83 2.83
CA HIS A 137 -1.76 -13.26 1.48
C HIS A 137 -1.44 -14.31 0.41
N TRP A 138 -1.59 -15.61 0.72
CA TRP A 138 -1.16 -16.68 -0.18
C TRP A 138 -1.81 -16.61 -1.56
N GLY A 139 -3.09 -16.20 -1.63
CA GLY A 139 -3.80 -16.06 -2.92
C GLY A 139 -3.28 -14.94 -3.83
N TYR A 140 -2.53 -13.98 -3.29
CA TYR A 140 -1.80 -12.98 -4.09
C TYR A 140 -0.50 -13.53 -4.69
N ILE A 141 -0.05 -14.72 -4.27
CA ILE A 141 1.21 -15.34 -4.72
C ILE A 141 0.92 -16.55 -5.61
N GLU A 142 -0.01 -17.39 -5.19
CA GLU A 142 -0.42 -18.60 -5.90
C GLU A 142 -1.84 -18.41 -6.41
N PRO A 143 -2.08 -18.49 -7.74
CA PRO A 143 -3.40 -18.29 -8.30
C PRO A 143 -4.36 -19.38 -7.83
N ARG A 144 -5.56 -18.96 -7.38
CA ARG A 144 -6.68 -19.86 -7.08
C ARG A 144 -7.67 -19.95 -8.23
N GLN A 145 -7.72 -18.92 -9.06
CA GLN A 145 -8.45 -18.89 -10.31
C GLN A 145 -7.56 -18.26 -11.37
N THR A 146 -7.68 -18.75 -12.60
CA THR A 146 -6.97 -18.22 -13.77
C THR A 146 -7.96 -18.11 -14.90
N ILE A 147 -7.96 -16.97 -15.59
CA ILE A 147 -8.72 -16.81 -16.83
C ILE A 147 -8.22 -17.82 -17.88
N SER A 148 -9.11 -18.25 -18.77
CA SER A 148 -8.75 -19.14 -19.87
C SER A 148 -7.95 -18.42 -20.96
N GLU A 149 -7.19 -19.19 -21.76
CA GLU A 149 -6.51 -18.64 -22.95
C GLU A 149 -7.51 -18.03 -23.94
N ASN A 150 -8.74 -18.54 -23.99
CA ASN A 150 -9.80 -17.98 -24.82
C ASN A 150 -10.21 -16.59 -24.35
N ALA A 151 -10.33 -16.38 -23.03
CA ALA A 151 -10.61 -15.07 -22.46
C ALA A 151 -9.49 -14.08 -22.83
N SER A 152 -8.22 -14.47 -22.65
CA SER A 152 -7.09 -13.62 -23.04
C SER A 152 -7.07 -13.29 -24.54
N GLN A 153 -7.43 -14.25 -25.40
CA GLN A 153 -7.50 -14.02 -26.84
C GLN A 153 -8.68 -13.15 -27.25
N ALA A 154 -9.84 -13.32 -26.61
CA ALA A 154 -11.03 -12.52 -26.87
C ALA A 154 -10.77 -11.03 -26.60
N ILE A 155 -10.17 -10.70 -25.44
CA ILE A 155 -9.85 -9.31 -25.09
C ILE A 155 -8.76 -8.69 -25.98
N ALA A 156 -7.83 -9.51 -26.47
CA ALA A 156 -6.78 -9.06 -27.38
C ALA A 156 -7.29 -8.80 -28.81
N GLN A 157 -8.42 -9.42 -29.19
CA GLN A 157 -9.03 -9.25 -30.51
C GLN A 157 -10.05 -8.11 -30.45
N THR A 158 -10.01 -7.23 -31.44
CA THR A 158 -11.09 -6.26 -31.67
C THR A 158 -11.87 -6.70 -32.89
N GLU A 159 -13.18 -6.50 -32.85
CA GLU A 159 -14.03 -6.66 -34.02
C GLU A 159 -13.61 -5.69 -35.12
N THR A 160 -14.10 -5.94 -36.33
CA THR A 160 -13.68 -5.23 -37.55
C THR A 160 -13.87 -3.70 -37.48
N ASP A 161 -14.70 -3.21 -36.57
CA ASP A 161 -15.02 -1.80 -36.33
C ASP A 161 -14.27 -1.17 -35.13
N GLY A 162 -13.42 -1.93 -34.45
CA GLY A 162 -12.66 -1.50 -33.27
C GLY A 162 -13.45 -1.54 -31.96
N LEU A 163 -14.65 -2.13 -31.96
CA LEU A 163 -15.46 -2.38 -30.76
C LEU A 163 -15.19 -3.79 -30.19
N PRO A 164 -15.51 -4.04 -28.91
CA PRO A 164 -15.39 -5.36 -28.30
C PRO A 164 -16.58 -6.25 -28.69
N ASP A 165 -16.38 -7.58 -28.71
CA ASP A 165 -17.47 -8.55 -28.94
C ASP A 165 -18.30 -8.74 -27.66
N THR A 166 -19.43 -8.05 -27.57
CA THR A 166 -20.33 -8.14 -26.41
C THR A 166 -21.26 -9.36 -26.43
N SER A 167 -21.07 -10.31 -27.35
CA SER A 167 -21.91 -11.52 -27.50
C SER A 167 -21.29 -12.78 -26.89
N ASP A 168 -20.04 -12.69 -26.44
CA ASP A 168 -19.29 -13.79 -25.88
C ASP A 168 -19.43 -13.89 -24.33
N LYS A 169 -18.48 -14.59 -23.69
CA LYS A 169 -18.46 -14.86 -22.24
C LYS A 169 -17.43 -14.03 -21.48
N TYR A 170 -16.77 -13.08 -22.14
CA TYR A 170 -15.60 -12.41 -21.63
C TYR A 170 -15.85 -10.90 -21.55
N ALA A 171 -15.14 -10.22 -20.67
CA ALA A 171 -15.05 -8.76 -20.74
C ALA A 171 -13.79 -8.22 -20.11
N ARG A 172 -13.23 -7.16 -20.70
CA ARG A 172 -12.34 -6.29 -19.93
C ARG A 172 -13.18 -5.35 -19.09
N ILE A 173 -12.90 -5.30 -17.80
CA ILE A 173 -13.63 -4.46 -16.85
C ILE A 173 -12.67 -3.50 -16.16
N MET A 174 -13.14 -2.29 -15.85
CA MET A 174 -12.32 -1.25 -15.20
C MET A 174 -13.09 -0.51 -14.11
N THR A 175 -12.43 -0.23 -13.00
CA THR A 175 -12.94 0.68 -11.96
C THR A 175 -11.98 1.82 -11.66
N LEU A 176 -12.52 3.00 -11.34
CA LEU A 176 -11.74 4.18 -10.97
C LEU A 176 -12.54 5.12 -10.06
N ASN A 177 -12.02 5.39 -8.85
CA ASN A 177 -12.39 6.59 -8.11
C ASN A 177 -11.83 7.82 -8.82
N THR A 178 -12.70 8.77 -9.17
CA THR A 178 -12.36 9.92 -10.01
C THR A 178 -11.98 11.19 -9.23
N LYS A 179 -11.89 11.09 -7.90
CA LYS A 179 -11.55 12.17 -6.97
C LYS A 179 -12.43 13.39 -7.18
N GLN A 180 -13.70 13.27 -6.83
CA GLN A 180 -14.69 14.34 -6.99
C GLN A 180 -14.81 14.86 -8.44
N GLY A 181 -14.58 13.97 -9.40
CA GLY A 181 -14.56 14.26 -10.82
C GLY A 181 -13.37 15.10 -11.28
N ALA A 182 -12.24 15.08 -10.56
CA ALA A 182 -11.00 15.73 -10.98
C ALA A 182 -10.21 14.93 -12.04
N ALA A 183 -10.50 13.63 -12.18
CA ALA A 183 -9.85 12.78 -13.18
C ALA A 183 -9.98 13.33 -14.61
N ASP A 184 -8.93 13.10 -15.41
CA ASP A 184 -8.87 13.48 -16.82
C ASP A 184 -9.81 12.60 -17.65
N ALA A 185 -10.91 13.19 -18.13
CA ALA A 185 -11.93 12.49 -18.91
C ALA A 185 -11.41 11.99 -20.26
N GLY A 186 -10.51 12.74 -20.90
CA GLY A 186 -9.92 12.34 -22.17
C GLY A 186 -9.05 11.10 -21.98
N LYS A 187 -8.24 11.07 -20.91
CA LYS A 187 -7.42 9.91 -20.60
C LYS A 187 -8.25 8.70 -20.17
N ILE A 188 -9.35 8.89 -19.45
CA ILE A 188 -10.30 7.80 -19.15
C ILE A 188 -10.81 7.17 -20.45
N VAL A 189 -11.33 7.98 -21.40
CA VAL A 189 -11.86 7.45 -22.67
C VAL A 189 -10.76 6.80 -23.52
N GLU A 190 -9.56 7.38 -23.53
CA GLU A 190 -8.39 6.80 -24.21
C GLU A 190 -8.05 5.41 -23.64
N THR A 191 -7.97 5.29 -22.30
CA THR A 191 -7.69 4.02 -21.63
C THR A 191 -8.81 3.00 -21.85
N VAL A 192 -10.08 3.40 -21.78
CA VAL A 192 -11.21 2.51 -22.10
C VAL A 192 -11.05 1.88 -23.47
N LYS A 193 -10.70 2.68 -24.49
CA LYS A 193 -10.52 2.20 -25.86
C LYS A 193 -9.27 1.35 -26.03
N ALA A 194 -8.15 1.77 -25.44
CA ALA A 194 -6.86 1.10 -25.60
C ALA A 194 -6.84 -0.28 -24.92
N GLU A 195 -7.60 -0.45 -23.85
CA GLU A 195 -7.68 -1.69 -23.07
C GLU A 195 -8.93 -2.51 -23.38
N HIS A 196 -9.74 -2.07 -24.35
CA HIS A 196 -11.00 -2.68 -24.74
C HIS A 196 -12.00 -2.88 -23.60
N VAL A 197 -12.08 -1.89 -22.68
CA VAL A 197 -12.98 -1.96 -21.51
C VAL A 197 -14.43 -1.99 -21.95
N GLU A 198 -15.15 -3.03 -21.55
CA GLU A 198 -16.57 -3.24 -21.83
C GLU A 198 -17.48 -2.81 -20.69
N VAL A 199 -17.02 -2.91 -19.44
CA VAL A 199 -17.77 -2.43 -18.28
C VAL A 199 -16.88 -1.53 -17.44
N LEU A 200 -17.34 -0.30 -17.23
CA LEU A 200 -16.63 0.73 -16.48
C LEU A 200 -17.43 1.18 -15.27
N ALA A 201 -16.85 1.05 -14.08
CA ALA A 201 -17.37 1.60 -12.84
C ALA A 201 -16.58 2.86 -12.44
N LEU A 202 -17.27 3.99 -12.25
CA LEU A 202 -16.66 5.23 -11.79
C LEU A 202 -17.25 5.65 -10.45
N GLN A 203 -16.38 6.08 -9.53
CA GLN A 203 -16.78 6.60 -8.22
C GLN A 203 -16.39 8.08 -8.07
N GLU A 204 -17.05 8.76 -7.15
CA GLU A 204 -16.90 10.22 -6.91
C GLU A 204 -17.10 11.07 -8.16
N VAL A 205 -18.00 10.69 -9.05
CA VAL A 205 -18.23 11.41 -10.31
C VAL A 205 -18.98 12.71 -10.03
N SER A 206 -18.47 13.82 -10.57
CA SER A 206 -19.19 15.09 -10.59
C SER A 206 -19.97 15.26 -11.89
N TRP A 207 -21.01 16.10 -11.87
CA TRP A 207 -21.77 16.45 -13.08
C TRP A 207 -20.88 17.02 -14.19
N SER A 208 -19.86 17.81 -13.83
CA SER A 208 -18.89 18.34 -14.79
C SER A 208 -18.03 17.23 -15.41
N LEU A 209 -17.67 16.18 -14.66
CA LEU A 209 -16.95 15.05 -15.25
C LEU A 209 -17.84 14.29 -16.25
N LEU A 210 -19.14 14.11 -15.97
CA LEU A 210 -20.08 13.50 -16.92
C LEU A 210 -20.11 14.26 -18.25
N ASP A 211 -20.21 15.59 -18.22
CA ASP A 211 -20.17 16.43 -19.42
C ASP A 211 -18.84 16.26 -20.18
N ARG A 212 -17.71 16.22 -19.46
CA ARG A 212 -16.38 16.03 -20.07
C ARG A 212 -16.21 14.64 -20.68
N LEU A 213 -16.73 13.59 -20.05
CA LEU A 213 -16.73 12.22 -20.59
C LEU A 213 -17.61 12.12 -21.85
N ALA A 214 -18.79 12.75 -21.83
CA ALA A 214 -19.67 12.83 -22.99
C ALA A 214 -18.97 13.55 -24.16
N ASN A 215 -18.36 14.71 -23.91
CA ASN A 215 -17.60 15.46 -24.91
C ASN A 215 -16.36 14.71 -25.43
N ALA A 216 -15.71 13.90 -24.58
CA ALA A 216 -14.61 13.03 -24.98
C ALA A 216 -15.08 11.80 -25.78
N GLY A 217 -16.39 11.57 -25.90
CA GLY A 217 -16.98 10.53 -26.71
C GLY A 217 -17.05 9.16 -26.03
N ILE A 218 -17.23 9.12 -24.71
CA ILE A 218 -17.41 7.85 -23.98
C ILE A 218 -18.56 7.02 -24.56
N ALA A 219 -19.67 7.66 -24.93
CA ALA A 219 -20.87 7.01 -25.45
C ALA A 219 -20.68 6.35 -26.84
N ASN A 220 -19.59 6.68 -27.55
CA ASN A 220 -19.26 6.03 -28.82
C ASN A 220 -18.67 4.63 -28.61
N TYR A 221 -18.23 4.30 -27.39
CA TYR A 221 -17.64 3.00 -27.04
C TYR A 221 -18.47 2.28 -25.97
N LEU A 222 -18.93 3.02 -24.96
CA LEU A 222 -19.79 2.53 -23.88
C LEU A 222 -21.15 3.28 -23.90
N PRO A 223 -22.06 2.93 -24.82
CA PRO A 223 -23.30 3.69 -25.04
C PRO A 223 -24.32 3.54 -23.91
N TYR A 224 -24.25 2.48 -23.10
CA TYR A 224 -25.19 2.23 -22.02
C TYR A 224 -24.62 2.71 -20.70
N SER A 225 -25.44 3.38 -19.88
CA SER A 225 -25.00 3.85 -18.57
C SER A 225 -26.13 3.95 -17.55
N VAL A 226 -25.75 3.88 -16.28
CA VAL A 226 -26.61 4.20 -15.15
C VAL A 226 -25.84 5.03 -14.13
N THR A 227 -26.39 6.19 -13.80
CA THR A 227 -25.90 7.07 -12.73
C THR A 227 -26.66 6.79 -11.44
N ALA A 228 -25.94 6.75 -10.32
CA ALA A 228 -26.53 6.52 -9.02
C ALA A 228 -27.55 7.59 -8.64
N GLN A 229 -28.48 7.23 -7.76
CA GLN A 229 -29.38 8.19 -7.17
C GLN A 229 -28.54 9.13 -6.28
N GLN A 230 -28.59 10.43 -6.57
CA GLN A 230 -27.93 11.42 -5.74
C GLN A 230 -28.55 11.46 -4.34
N THR A 231 -27.70 11.48 -3.33
CA THR A 231 -28.09 11.54 -1.92
C THR A 231 -27.36 12.66 -1.19
N TRP A 232 -27.89 13.04 -0.02
CA TRP A 232 -27.25 14.07 0.82
C TRP A 232 -25.99 13.55 1.54
N HIS A 233 -25.75 12.24 1.53
CA HIS A 233 -24.60 11.58 2.14
C HIS A 233 -23.58 11.07 1.12
N ASP A 234 -23.71 11.46 -0.15
CA ASP A 234 -22.75 11.11 -1.20
C ASP A 234 -21.32 11.57 -0.84
N ASN A 235 -20.38 10.62 -0.85
CA ASN A 235 -18.99 10.87 -0.48
C ASN A 235 -18.19 11.34 -1.71
N GLY A 236 -18.23 12.64 -2.01
CA GLY A 236 -17.40 13.25 -3.07
C GLY A 236 -18.01 13.25 -4.47
N GLY A 237 -19.18 12.65 -4.68
CA GLY A 237 -19.88 12.61 -5.95
C GLY A 237 -20.78 11.39 -6.05
N VAL A 238 -21.34 11.14 -7.24
CA VAL A 238 -22.17 9.96 -7.51
C VAL A 238 -21.33 8.83 -8.10
N ASN A 239 -21.81 7.60 -7.96
CA ASN A 239 -21.26 6.46 -8.66
C ASN A 239 -21.91 6.32 -10.04
N VAL A 240 -21.21 5.73 -11.00
CA VAL A 240 -21.72 5.53 -12.38
C VAL A 240 -21.23 4.20 -12.92
N LEU A 241 -22.09 3.49 -13.66
CA LEU A 241 -21.72 2.35 -14.49
C LEU A 241 -21.90 2.71 -15.96
N TYR A 242 -20.95 2.29 -16.79
CA TYR A 242 -21.00 2.30 -18.24
C TYR A 242 -20.82 0.89 -18.78
N SER A 243 -21.43 0.58 -19.92
CA SER A 243 -21.35 -0.73 -20.57
C SER A 243 -21.35 -0.60 -22.09
N ALA A 244 -20.58 -1.47 -22.76
CA ALA A 244 -20.62 -1.70 -24.20
C ALA A 244 -21.91 -2.45 -24.58
N ALA A 245 -22.30 -3.43 -23.77
CA ALA A 245 -23.50 -4.25 -23.93
C ALA A 245 -24.76 -3.59 -23.32
N PRO A 246 -25.97 -3.88 -23.85
CA PRO A 246 -27.23 -3.40 -23.28
C PRO A 246 -27.41 -3.78 -21.80
N MET A 247 -27.97 -2.85 -21.02
CA MET A 247 -28.25 -3.04 -19.59
C MET A 247 -29.70 -3.48 -19.33
N GLU A 248 -29.88 -4.51 -18.50
CA GLU A 248 -31.15 -5.00 -17.98
C GLU A 248 -31.31 -4.70 -16.48
N ASP A 249 -32.54 -4.71 -15.96
CA ASP A 249 -32.89 -4.46 -14.54
C ASP A 249 -32.08 -3.33 -13.89
N VAL A 250 -32.01 -2.18 -14.57
CA VAL A 250 -31.26 -1.01 -14.14
C VAL A 250 -31.81 -0.47 -12.82
N LYS A 251 -30.93 -0.25 -11.84
CA LYS A 251 -31.23 0.40 -10.56
C LYS A 251 -30.24 1.53 -10.31
N GLN A 252 -30.74 2.66 -9.83
CA GLN A 252 -29.91 3.77 -9.37
C GLN A 252 -29.37 3.56 -7.95
N ASN A 253 -29.94 2.60 -7.22
CA ASN A 253 -29.41 2.13 -5.95
C ASN A 253 -29.78 0.65 -5.78
N LEU A 254 -28.79 -0.23 -5.76
CA LEU A 254 -28.95 -1.68 -5.70
C LEU A 254 -29.50 -2.13 -4.35
N ILE A 255 -29.02 -1.49 -3.29
CA ILE A 255 -29.33 -1.85 -1.91
C ILE A 255 -29.18 -0.62 -1.02
N PRO A 256 -30.03 -0.46 0.03
CA PRO A 256 -29.84 0.62 0.98
C PRO A 256 -28.46 0.51 1.65
N VAL A 257 -27.63 1.52 1.45
CA VAL A 257 -26.31 1.68 2.08
C VAL A 257 -26.25 3.09 2.66
N GLU A 258 -25.55 3.26 3.78
CA GLU A 258 -25.40 4.58 4.40
C GLU A 258 -24.47 5.52 3.63
N SER A 259 -23.67 4.99 2.70
CA SER A 259 -22.71 5.69 1.86
C SER A 259 -23.32 6.14 0.52
N SER A 260 -22.47 6.40 -0.49
CA SER A 260 -22.95 6.67 -1.85
C SER A 260 -23.79 5.50 -2.39
N SER A 261 -24.89 5.83 -3.08
CA SER A 261 -25.76 4.85 -3.74
C SER A 261 -24.99 3.96 -4.72
N VAL A 262 -25.39 2.69 -4.83
CA VAL A 262 -24.76 1.70 -5.71
C VAL A 262 -25.58 1.56 -6.99
N PRO A 263 -25.25 2.24 -8.10
CA PRO A 263 -25.93 1.99 -9.36
C PRO A 263 -25.60 0.58 -9.82
N ALA A 264 -26.58 -0.10 -10.39
CA ALA A 264 -26.45 -1.47 -10.82
C ALA A 264 -27.24 -1.76 -12.09
N ALA A 265 -26.73 -2.70 -12.87
CA ALA A 265 -27.35 -3.21 -14.08
C ALA A 265 -26.96 -4.66 -14.29
N THR A 266 -27.82 -5.41 -14.96
CA THR A 266 -27.54 -6.78 -15.40
C THR A 266 -27.10 -6.77 -16.86
N ILE A 267 -26.05 -7.51 -17.18
CA ILE A 267 -25.49 -7.66 -18.53
C ILE A 267 -25.49 -9.15 -18.88
N ASP A 268 -25.75 -9.48 -20.14
CA ASP A 268 -25.75 -10.85 -20.68
C ASP A 268 -24.38 -11.20 -21.23
N PHE A 269 -23.83 -12.34 -20.80
CA PHE A 269 -22.57 -12.91 -21.29
C PHE A 269 -22.87 -14.29 -21.87
N ALA A 270 -23.22 -14.33 -23.15
CA ALA A 270 -23.67 -15.52 -23.88
C ALA A 270 -24.75 -16.35 -23.15
N GLY A 271 -25.77 -15.67 -22.61
CA GLY A 271 -26.87 -16.26 -21.86
C GLY A 271 -26.69 -16.31 -20.33
N THR A 272 -25.48 -16.02 -19.82
CA THR A 272 -25.24 -15.89 -18.37
C THR A 272 -25.47 -14.44 -17.95
N LYS A 273 -26.46 -14.21 -17.08
CA LYS A 273 -26.80 -12.88 -16.56
C LYS A 273 -25.93 -12.51 -15.37
N VAL A 274 -25.10 -11.46 -15.53
CA VAL A 274 -24.21 -10.94 -14.48
C VAL A 274 -24.69 -9.57 -14.03
N ARG A 275 -24.84 -9.36 -12.73
CA ARG A 275 -25.29 -8.11 -12.12
C ARG A 275 -24.11 -7.29 -11.61
N PHE A 276 -23.83 -6.19 -12.29
CA PHE A 276 -22.77 -5.25 -11.94
C PHE A 276 -23.24 -4.21 -10.93
N GLY A 277 -22.33 -3.78 -10.05
CA GLY A 277 -22.56 -2.68 -9.12
C GLY A 277 -21.32 -1.80 -8.94
N SER A 278 -21.47 -0.47 -9.02
CA SER A 278 -20.39 0.47 -8.69
C SER A 278 -20.44 0.84 -7.22
N VAL A 279 -19.43 0.43 -6.45
CA VAL A 279 -19.42 0.48 -4.99
C VAL A 279 -18.48 1.58 -4.47
N HIS A 280 -18.93 2.34 -3.46
CA HIS A 280 -18.10 3.30 -2.74
C HIS A 280 -18.60 3.51 -1.30
N PRO A 281 -18.28 2.59 -0.36
CA PRO A 281 -18.51 2.78 1.07
C PRO A 281 -17.75 4.00 1.61
N PHE A 282 -18.13 4.47 2.80
CA PHE A 282 -17.41 5.56 3.46
C PHE A 282 -15.94 5.23 3.68
N SER A 283 -15.03 6.19 3.47
CA SER A 283 -13.64 6.01 3.93
C SER A 283 -13.54 5.82 5.45
N PRO A 284 -12.59 5.02 5.96
CA PRO A 284 -12.41 4.72 7.39
C PRO A 284 -11.73 5.87 8.16
N ARG A 285 -12.10 7.11 7.85
CA ARG A 285 -11.61 8.30 8.55
C ARG A 285 -12.13 8.30 9.99
N PRO A 286 -11.40 8.91 10.95
CA PRO A 286 -11.89 9.03 12.33
C PRO A 286 -13.26 9.71 12.47
N SER A 287 -13.68 10.54 11.51
CA SER A 287 -15.01 11.15 11.45
C SER A 287 -16.13 10.17 11.07
N ASN A 288 -15.80 9.07 10.41
CA ASN A 288 -16.73 8.07 9.88
C ASN A 288 -16.74 6.78 10.72
N GLN A 289 -16.30 6.85 11.98
CA GLN A 289 -16.22 5.68 12.85
C GLN A 289 -17.58 5.00 12.97
N GLY A 290 -17.60 3.68 12.77
CA GLY A 290 -18.84 2.90 12.73
C GLY A 290 -19.62 3.00 11.41
N LEU A 291 -19.48 4.08 10.63
CA LEU A 291 -20.18 4.24 9.35
C LEU A 291 -19.53 3.41 8.25
N TRP A 292 -18.18 3.39 8.18
CA TRP A 292 -17.44 2.59 7.20
C TRP A 292 -17.79 1.09 7.27
N ASN A 293 -17.68 0.47 8.44
CA ASN A 293 -17.98 -0.95 8.57
C ASN A 293 -19.48 -1.24 8.36
N ARG A 294 -20.39 -0.34 8.79
CA ARG A 294 -21.83 -0.50 8.48
C ARG A 294 -22.12 -0.43 6.99
N SER A 295 -21.43 0.41 6.23
CA SER A 295 -21.58 0.44 4.76
C SER A 295 -21.16 -0.90 4.13
N LEU A 296 -20.08 -1.51 4.63
CA LEU A 296 -19.66 -2.85 4.21
C LEU A 296 -20.65 -3.94 4.65
N ASP A 297 -21.22 -3.84 5.85
CA ASP A 297 -22.27 -4.74 6.34
C ASP A 297 -23.54 -4.69 5.50
N SER A 298 -23.92 -3.48 5.06
CA SER A 298 -25.05 -3.26 4.15
C SER A 298 -24.80 -3.91 2.80
N LEU A 299 -23.58 -3.80 2.25
CA LEU A 299 -23.19 -4.50 1.03
C LEU A 299 -23.12 -6.04 1.22
N ALA A 300 -22.72 -6.51 2.41
CA ALA A 300 -22.67 -7.94 2.74
C ALA A 300 -24.05 -8.62 2.62
N GLN A 301 -25.15 -7.86 2.76
CA GLN A 301 -26.50 -8.39 2.57
C GLN A 301 -26.73 -8.94 1.14
N LEU A 302 -25.97 -8.49 0.15
CA LEU A 302 -26.02 -9.02 -1.22
C LEU A 302 -25.72 -10.53 -1.28
N GLN A 303 -25.03 -11.08 -0.27
CA GLN A 303 -24.81 -12.52 -0.15
C GLN A 303 -26.11 -13.34 -0.10
N HIS A 304 -27.23 -12.71 0.29
CA HIS A 304 -28.53 -13.34 0.46
C HIS A 304 -29.48 -13.18 -0.75
N TYR A 305 -29.04 -12.60 -1.86
CA TYR A 305 -29.85 -12.38 -3.07
C TYR A 305 -29.43 -13.29 -4.23
N ASP A 306 -30.34 -13.68 -5.12
CA ASP A 306 -30.08 -14.75 -6.11
C ASP A 306 -29.32 -14.32 -7.38
N SER A 307 -28.92 -13.04 -7.53
CA SER A 307 -28.19 -12.58 -8.73
C SER A 307 -26.72 -13.01 -8.70
N LEU A 308 -26.11 -13.28 -9.86
CA LEU A 308 -24.66 -13.47 -9.99
C LEU A 308 -23.96 -12.11 -10.04
N TYR A 309 -23.22 -11.73 -9.00
CA TYR A 309 -22.69 -10.36 -8.85
C TYR A 309 -21.25 -10.18 -9.30
N VAL A 310 -20.97 -8.97 -9.82
CA VAL A 310 -19.64 -8.37 -9.94
C VAL A 310 -19.72 -6.93 -9.41
N LEU A 311 -19.07 -6.68 -8.29
CA LEU A 311 -19.05 -5.40 -7.58
C LEU A 311 -17.68 -4.76 -7.74
N MET A 312 -17.64 -3.55 -8.27
CA MET A 312 -16.41 -2.87 -8.64
C MET A 312 -16.36 -1.49 -8.00
N GLY A 313 -15.21 -1.11 -7.43
CA GLY A 313 -15.09 0.24 -6.88
C GLY A 313 -14.03 0.39 -5.81
N ASP A 314 -13.96 1.60 -5.24
CA ASP A 314 -13.21 1.91 -4.03
C ASP A 314 -13.97 1.40 -2.81
N PHE A 315 -13.59 0.22 -2.31
CA PHE A 315 -14.15 -0.35 -1.09
C PHE A 315 -13.57 0.29 0.18
N ASN A 316 -12.61 1.22 0.04
CA ASN A 316 -11.96 1.90 1.15
C ASN A 316 -11.37 0.93 2.19
N SER A 317 -11.01 -0.27 1.74
CA SER A 317 -10.67 -1.41 2.58
C SER A 317 -9.69 -2.31 1.84
N THR A 318 -8.62 -2.75 2.50
CA THR A 318 -7.78 -3.85 2.03
C THR A 318 -8.32 -5.23 2.45
N TRP A 319 -7.77 -6.30 1.85
CA TRP A 319 -7.98 -7.71 2.26
C TRP A 319 -7.84 -7.96 3.77
N ASP A 320 -6.93 -7.25 4.43
CA ASP A 320 -6.68 -7.44 5.85
C ASP A 320 -7.87 -7.04 6.73
N HIS A 321 -8.73 -6.11 6.29
CA HIS A 321 -9.89 -5.69 7.06
C HIS A 321 -10.89 -6.83 7.24
N VAL A 322 -11.30 -7.05 8.48
CA VAL A 322 -12.31 -8.06 8.79
C VAL A 322 -13.67 -7.67 8.21
N SER A 323 -14.04 -6.38 8.16
CA SER A 323 -15.27 -5.93 7.50
C SER A 323 -15.32 -6.29 6.02
N PHE A 324 -14.19 -6.14 5.31
CA PHE A 324 -14.11 -6.51 3.91
C PHE A 324 -14.25 -8.02 3.73
N ARG A 325 -13.51 -8.82 4.50
CA ARG A 325 -13.66 -10.30 4.47
C ARG A 325 -15.04 -10.77 4.92
N TYR A 326 -15.72 -10.05 5.81
CA TYR A 326 -17.10 -10.31 6.20
C TYR A 326 -18.07 -10.06 5.04
N LEU A 327 -17.87 -8.96 4.30
CA LEU A 327 -18.60 -8.68 3.06
C LEU A 327 -18.41 -9.79 2.03
N LEU A 328 -17.22 -10.38 1.91
CA LEU A 328 -16.99 -11.50 1.00
C LEU A 328 -17.75 -12.76 1.43
N GLY A 329 -17.69 -13.05 2.74
CA GLY A 329 -18.35 -14.21 3.34
C GLY A 329 -17.89 -15.52 2.72
N SER A 330 -18.82 -16.44 2.50
CA SER A 330 -18.54 -17.72 1.82
C SER A 330 -18.83 -17.70 0.33
N ARG A 331 -19.27 -16.56 -0.21
CA ARG A 331 -19.88 -16.47 -1.53
C ARG A 331 -19.05 -15.67 -2.51
N PHE A 332 -18.70 -14.44 -2.13
CA PHE A 332 -17.90 -13.59 -2.98
C PHE A 332 -16.41 -13.86 -2.82
N LEU A 333 -15.66 -13.52 -3.85
CA LEU A 333 -14.23 -13.58 -3.95
C LEU A 333 -13.70 -12.18 -4.25
N ASP A 334 -12.51 -11.87 -3.75
CA ASP A 334 -11.75 -10.70 -4.18
C ASP A 334 -10.79 -11.12 -5.28
N SER A 335 -10.84 -10.46 -6.45
CA SER A 335 -10.04 -10.85 -7.61
C SER A 335 -8.54 -10.73 -7.35
N GLY A 336 -8.11 -9.72 -6.58
CA GLY A 336 -6.72 -9.55 -6.16
C GLY A 336 -6.20 -10.77 -5.40
N GLU A 337 -6.97 -11.24 -4.42
CA GLU A 337 -6.65 -12.45 -3.66
C GLU A 337 -6.82 -13.76 -4.46
N GLN A 338 -7.52 -13.77 -5.59
CA GLN A 338 -7.65 -14.99 -6.41
C GLN A 338 -6.57 -15.14 -7.48
N ALA A 339 -6.04 -14.03 -7.99
CA ALA A 339 -5.32 -14.03 -9.26
C ALA A 339 -3.86 -14.50 -9.17
N GLY A 340 -3.24 -14.52 -7.98
CA GLY A 340 -1.81 -14.89 -7.85
C GLY A 340 -0.84 -13.90 -8.52
N GLU A 341 -1.30 -12.68 -8.80
CA GLU A 341 -0.59 -11.67 -9.60
C GLU A 341 0.08 -10.58 -8.75
N GLY A 342 0.17 -10.78 -7.43
CA GLY A 342 0.65 -9.80 -6.47
C GLY A 342 -0.39 -8.73 -6.11
N LEU A 343 0.04 -7.75 -5.32
CA LEU A 343 -0.82 -6.66 -4.86
C LEU A 343 -0.96 -5.56 -5.92
N HIS A 344 -2.19 -5.16 -6.20
CA HIS A 344 -2.59 -4.15 -7.18
C HIS A 344 -2.90 -2.82 -6.47
N MET A 345 -1.90 -2.29 -5.78
CA MET A 345 -2.02 -1.06 -4.98
C MET A 345 -2.49 0.13 -5.83
N THR A 346 -3.63 0.70 -5.48
CA THR A 346 -4.27 1.80 -6.23
C THR A 346 -4.10 3.17 -5.57
N TYR A 347 -3.92 3.22 -4.25
CA TYR A 347 -3.94 4.46 -3.48
C TYR A 347 -2.69 4.67 -2.61
N PRO A 348 -2.12 5.89 -2.55
CA PRO A 348 -2.36 7.01 -3.46
C PRO A 348 -1.69 6.77 -4.82
N ALA A 349 -2.23 7.33 -5.89
CA ALA A 349 -1.85 6.98 -7.27
C ALA A 349 -0.35 7.12 -7.61
N MET A 350 0.33 8.12 -7.03
CA MET A 350 1.74 8.41 -7.30
C MET A 350 2.71 7.48 -6.57
N LEU A 351 2.40 7.10 -5.34
CA LEU A 351 3.19 6.17 -4.52
C LEU A 351 2.22 5.22 -3.82
N PRO A 352 1.68 4.22 -4.55
CA PRO A 352 0.64 3.38 -4.00
C PRO A 352 1.13 2.58 -2.80
N VAL A 353 0.34 2.62 -1.72
CA VAL A 353 0.61 1.92 -0.46
C VAL A 353 -0.55 1.06 0.01
N ALA A 354 -1.75 1.21 -0.57
CA ALA A 354 -2.93 0.44 -0.23
C ALA A 354 -3.70 0.02 -1.50
N GLU A 355 -4.14 -1.23 -1.51
CA GLU A 355 -5.08 -1.82 -2.46
C GLU A 355 -6.46 -1.70 -1.81
N ILE A 356 -7.20 -0.67 -2.21
CA ILE A 356 -8.52 -0.35 -1.64
C ILE A 356 -9.62 -0.29 -2.71
N ASP A 357 -9.22 -0.30 -3.98
CA ASP A 357 -10.12 -0.50 -5.11
C ASP A 357 -10.10 -1.98 -5.45
N HIS A 358 -11.28 -2.59 -5.55
CA HIS A 358 -11.43 -4.04 -5.73
C HIS A 358 -12.45 -4.37 -6.82
N ILE A 359 -12.29 -5.57 -7.37
CA ILE A 359 -13.31 -6.25 -8.16
C ILE A 359 -13.72 -7.49 -7.36
N VAL A 360 -14.86 -7.39 -6.69
CA VAL A 360 -15.45 -8.45 -5.88
C VAL A 360 -16.48 -9.18 -6.71
N HIS A 361 -16.39 -10.50 -6.83
CA HIS A 361 -17.27 -11.26 -7.71
C HIS A 361 -17.78 -12.55 -7.08
N ASP A 362 -18.88 -13.08 -7.59
CA ASP A 362 -19.37 -14.41 -7.23
C ASP A 362 -18.42 -15.52 -7.71
N LYS A 363 -18.44 -16.66 -7.02
CA LYS A 363 -17.69 -17.88 -7.39
C LYS A 363 -17.97 -18.44 -8.78
N GLY A 364 -19.10 -18.07 -9.40
CA GLY A 364 -19.47 -18.44 -10.76
C GLY A 364 -18.82 -17.57 -11.85
N VAL A 365 -18.04 -16.57 -11.45
CA VAL A 365 -17.27 -15.67 -12.31
C VAL A 365 -15.79 -15.87 -11.99
N VAL A 366 -14.95 -15.89 -13.01
CA VAL A 366 -13.49 -15.86 -12.88
C VAL A 366 -13.02 -14.47 -13.29
N VAL A 367 -12.14 -13.88 -12.48
CA VAL A 367 -11.53 -12.58 -12.76
C VAL A 367 -10.02 -12.70 -12.55
N GLY A 368 -9.23 -12.29 -13.54
CA GLY A 368 -7.76 -12.35 -13.52
C GLY A 368 -7.16 -11.33 -14.50
N ASP A 369 -5.85 -11.39 -14.74
CA ASP A 369 -5.14 -10.43 -15.60
C ASP A 369 -5.34 -8.98 -15.11
N LEU A 370 -5.12 -8.78 -13.82
CA LEU A 370 -5.28 -7.50 -13.17
C LEU A 370 -4.16 -6.54 -13.58
N GLU A 371 -4.52 -5.27 -13.76
CA GLU A 371 -3.54 -4.21 -14.01
C GLU A 371 -3.99 -2.91 -13.33
N THR A 372 -3.02 -2.10 -12.88
CA THR A 372 -3.31 -0.73 -12.43
C THR A 372 -2.77 0.30 -13.43
N LYS A 373 -3.58 1.31 -13.76
CA LYS A 373 -3.15 2.43 -14.62
C LYS A 373 -3.35 3.78 -13.95
N HIS A 374 -2.34 4.64 -14.07
CA HIS A 374 -2.42 6.00 -13.55
C HIS A 374 -3.25 6.88 -14.48
N ILE A 375 -4.31 7.49 -13.94
CA ILE A 375 -5.14 8.47 -14.65
C ILE A 375 -4.90 9.85 -14.02
N PRO A 376 -4.38 10.84 -14.78
CA PRO A 376 -4.12 12.17 -14.24
C PRO A 376 -5.36 12.80 -13.59
N GLY A 377 -5.15 13.53 -12.50
CA GLY A 377 -6.21 14.21 -11.75
C GLY A 377 -6.85 13.35 -10.65
N SER A 378 -6.85 12.02 -10.79
CA SER A 378 -7.25 11.12 -9.69
C SER A 378 -6.10 10.91 -8.70
N ASP A 379 -6.45 10.69 -7.43
CA ASP A 379 -5.56 10.16 -6.40
C ASP A 379 -5.63 8.64 -6.25
N HIS A 380 -6.44 7.97 -7.07
CA HIS A 380 -6.46 6.52 -7.27
C HIS A 380 -5.91 6.15 -8.65
N ARG A 381 -5.29 4.97 -8.76
CA ARG A 381 -5.08 4.31 -10.05
C ARG A 381 -6.37 3.59 -10.44
N ALA A 382 -6.65 3.54 -11.74
CA ALA A 382 -7.67 2.65 -12.27
C ALA A 382 -7.22 1.20 -12.06
N LEU A 383 -8.14 0.33 -11.65
CA LEU A 383 -7.95 -1.11 -11.60
C LEU A 383 -8.70 -1.75 -12.77
N LEU A 384 -7.99 -2.52 -13.57
CA LEU A 384 -8.52 -3.27 -14.70
C LEU A 384 -8.40 -4.77 -14.42
N ALA A 385 -9.30 -5.56 -15.00
CA ALA A 385 -9.20 -7.02 -15.01
C ALA A 385 -9.93 -7.60 -16.21
N THR A 386 -9.65 -8.86 -16.50
CA THR A 386 -10.37 -9.67 -17.48
C THR A 386 -11.32 -10.60 -16.73
N LEU A 387 -12.59 -10.55 -17.12
CA LEU A 387 -13.66 -11.36 -16.58
C LEU A 387 -14.01 -12.49 -17.56
N GLU A 388 -14.32 -13.66 -17.01
CA GLU A 388 -14.85 -14.81 -17.72
C GLU A 388 -16.01 -15.42 -16.92
N VAL A 389 -17.12 -15.72 -17.59
CA VAL A 389 -18.22 -16.51 -17.02
C VAL A 389 -18.25 -17.94 -17.56
N ALA A 390 -18.68 -18.88 -16.72
CA ALA A 390 -18.70 -20.32 -17.04
C ALA A 390 -19.65 -20.70 -18.20
#